data_AF-A0A972QQV4-F1
#
_entry.id   AF-A0A972QQV4-F1
#
_cell.length_a   1.000
_cell.length_b   1.000
_cell.length_c   1.000
_cell.angle_alpha   90.00
_cell.angle_beta   90.00
_cell.angle_gamma   90.00
#
_symmetry.space_group_name_H-M   'P 1'
#
loop_
_entity.id
_entity.type
_entity.pdbx_description
1 polymer ?
#
loop_
_entity_poly.entity_id
_entity_poly.type
_entity_poly.pdbx_seq_one_letter_code
_entity_poly.pdbx_strand_id
1 'polypeptide(L)'
;MPNRNGETSVYRTIDLSEKEIYEIGQIYVAEPLGKRLFGHAEIVVSTILDQRLKVEPHPHPHPRHANIVDWPEDKSKHKMIALELAAYAQLHLIDSS
;
A
#
# COMPACT_ATOMS: atom_id res chain seq x y z
N MET A 1 -0.34 5.36 -6.00
CA MET A 1 -0.89 6.71 -6.21
C MET A 1 -2.05 6.89 -5.25
N PRO A 2 -2.17 8.06 -4.60
CA PRO A 2 -3.22 8.32 -3.63
C PRO A 2 -4.61 8.41 -4.27
N ASN A 3 -5.61 8.20 -3.42
CA ASN A 3 -7.03 8.28 -3.71
C ASN A 3 -7.49 9.75 -3.82
N ARG A 4 -8.81 9.97 -3.96
CA ARG A 4 -9.42 11.31 -4.06
C ARG A 4 -9.19 12.19 -2.83
N ASN A 5 -8.89 11.60 -1.69
CA ASN A 5 -8.62 12.30 -0.43
C ASN A 5 -7.12 12.62 -0.27
N GLY A 6 -6.28 12.29 -1.24
CA GLY A 6 -4.83 12.52 -1.16
C GLY A 6 -4.09 11.46 -0.34
N GLU A 7 -4.69 10.29 -0.11
CA GLU A 7 -4.13 9.23 0.73
C GLU A 7 -3.87 7.95 -0.07
N THR A 8 -2.81 7.19 0.22
CA THR A 8 -2.61 5.85 -0.34
C THR A 8 -2.90 4.79 0.72
N SER A 9 -3.96 3.99 0.52
CA SER A 9 -4.32 2.86 1.39
C SER A 9 -3.25 1.77 1.33
N VAL A 10 -2.84 1.28 2.50
CA VAL A 10 -1.85 0.21 2.68
C VAL A 10 -2.22 -0.67 3.87
N TYR A 11 -1.53 -1.81 3.99
CA TYR A 11 -1.67 -2.73 5.11
C TYR A 11 -0.31 -2.99 5.73
N ARG A 12 -0.26 -3.01 7.06
CA ARG A 12 0.96 -3.33 7.82
C ARG A 12 1.16 -4.84 7.85
N THR A 13 2.19 -5.32 7.17
CA THR A 13 2.46 -6.75 6.98
C THR A 13 3.47 -7.35 7.96
N ILE A 14 3.98 -6.57 8.91
CA ILE A 14 4.93 -7.09 9.91
C ILE A 14 4.36 -8.30 10.65
N ASP A 15 5.18 -9.34 10.77
CA ASP A 15 4.88 -10.63 11.38
C ASP A 15 3.75 -11.43 10.70
N LEU A 16 3.42 -11.14 9.44
CA LEU A 16 2.47 -11.92 8.65
C LEU A 16 3.20 -12.89 7.71
N SER A 17 2.63 -14.08 7.55
CA SER A 17 2.98 -15.00 6.48
C SER A 17 2.43 -14.52 5.12
N GLU A 18 3.00 -15.02 4.02
CA GLU A 18 2.50 -14.74 2.66
C GLU A 18 1.02 -15.09 2.51
N LYS A 19 0.58 -16.19 3.16
CA LYS A 19 -0.82 -16.61 3.17
C LYS A 19 -1.73 -15.57 3.84
N GLU A 20 -1.33 -15.03 5.00
CA GLU A 20 -2.12 -14.00 5.70
C GLU A 20 -2.15 -12.69 4.91
N ILE A 21 -1.04 -12.31 4.27
CA ILE A 21 -0.98 -11.14 3.37
C ILE A 21 -1.94 -11.33 2.19
N TYR A 22 -1.92 -12.51 1.57
CA TYR A 22 -2.84 -12.89 0.51
C TYR A 22 -4.30 -12.82 0.97
N GLU A 23 -4.64 -13.43 2.10
CA GLU A 23 -6.00 -13.41 2.65
C GLU A 23 -6.50 -11.98 2.91
N ILE A 24 -5.64 -11.11 3.46
CA ILE A 24 -5.97 -9.70 3.65
C ILE A 24 -6.24 -9.01 2.31
N GLY A 25 -5.35 -9.18 1.34
CA GLY A 25 -5.50 -8.59 0.01
C GLY A 25 -6.76 -9.10 -0.70
N GLN A 26 -7.09 -10.38 -0.56
CA GLN A 26 -8.24 -10.99 -1.19
C GLN A 26 -9.55 -10.47 -0.57
N ILE A 27 -9.68 -10.58 0.75
CA ILE A 27 -10.94 -10.31 1.47
C ILE A 27 -11.21 -8.80 1.57
N TYR A 28 -10.20 -7.99 1.84
CA TYR A 28 -10.41 -6.56 2.17
C TYR A 28 -10.09 -5.60 1.03
N VAL A 29 -9.45 -6.07 -0.05
CA VAL A 29 -9.09 -5.22 -1.20
C VAL A 29 -9.74 -5.72 -2.49
N ALA A 30 -9.55 -6.98 -2.86
CA ALA A 30 -9.97 -7.50 -4.17
C ALA A 30 -11.48 -7.78 -4.25
N GLU A 31 -12.03 -8.54 -3.28
CA GLU A 31 -13.44 -8.93 -3.23
C GLU A 31 -14.40 -7.73 -3.15
N PRO A 32 -14.20 -6.72 -2.29
CA PRO A 32 -15.09 -5.55 -2.22
C PRO A 32 -15.12 -4.74 -3.52
N LEU A 33 -14.05 -4.84 -4.32
CA LEU A 33 -13.95 -4.19 -5.63
C LEU A 33 -14.44 -5.08 -6.78
N GLY A 34 -14.81 -6.34 -6.51
CA GLY A 34 -15.16 -7.33 -7.53
C GLY A 34 -14.01 -7.62 -8.49
N LYS A 35 -12.75 -7.54 -8.01
CA LYS A 35 -11.54 -7.71 -8.82
C LYS A 35 -10.77 -8.95 -8.42
N ARG A 36 -9.95 -9.45 -9.34
CA ARG A 36 -8.95 -10.50 -9.05
C ARG A 36 -7.71 -9.87 -8.42
N LEU A 37 -7.19 -10.49 -7.37
CA LEU A 37 -5.88 -10.16 -6.80
C LEU A 37 -4.79 -10.81 -7.66
N PHE A 38 -3.89 -10.00 -8.22
CA PHE A 38 -2.76 -10.48 -9.04
C PHE A 38 -1.43 -10.52 -8.27
N GLY A 39 -1.33 -9.76 -7.19
CA GLY A 39 -0.12 -9.64 -6.40
C GLY A 39 -0.22 -8.51 -5.39
N HIS A 40 0.85 -8.30 -4.64
CA HIS A 40 1.04 -7.15 -3.75
C HIS A 40 2.46 -6.60 -3.90
N ALA A 41 2.65 -5.35 -3.46
CA ALA A 41 3.96 -4.75 -3.36
C ALA A 41 4.25 -4.45 -1.89
N GLU A 42 5.45 -4.80 -1.44
CA GLU A 42 5.94 -4.52 -0.10
C GLU A 42 6.98 -3.41 -0.13
N ILE A 43 6.95 -2.55 0.89
CA ILE A 43 7.92 -1.47 1.04
C ILE A 43 8.17 -1.23 2.53
N VAL A 44 9.42 -0.95 2.88
CA VAL A 44 9.80 -0.63 4.26
C VAL A 44 9.28 0.77 4.62
N VAL A 45 8.71 0.91 5.82
CA VAL A 45 8.13 2.18 6.29
C VAL A 45 9.14 3.33 6.32
N SER A 46 10.42 3.06 6.61
CA SER A 46 11.47 4.10 6.60
C SER A 46 11.57 4.80 5.26
N THR A 47 11.46 4.07 4.14
CA THR A 47 11.49 4.65 2.79
C THR A 47 10.34 5.64 2.56
N ILE A 48 9.17 5.39 3.16
CA ILE A 48 8.02 6.31 3.12
C ILE A 48 8.31 7.56 3.94
N LEU A 49 8.88 7.40 5.15
CA LEU A 49 9.19 8.51 6.05
C LEU A 49 10.31 9.41 5.50
N ASP A 50 11.30 8.85 4.81
CA ASP A 50 12.39 9.59 4.17
C ASP A 50 11.88 10.55 3.08
N GLN A 51 10.73 10.22 2.47
CA GLN A 51 10.02 11.09 1.52
C GLN A 51 9.19 12.19 2.20
N ARG A 52 9.28 12.31 3.53
CA ARG A 52 8.49 13.21 4.39
C ARG A 52 6.99 12.94 4.33
N LEU A 53 6.59 11.73 3.95
CA LEU A 53 5.23 11.24 4.09
C LEU A 53 5.03 10.65 5.50
N LYS A 54 3.78 10.36 5.87
CA LYS A 54 3.44 9.66 7.12
C LYS A 54 2.65 8.40 6.83
N VAL A 55 2.73 7.43 7.74
CA VAL A 55 1.87 6.25 7.75
C VAL A 55 0.97 6.32 8.98
N GLU A 56 -0.30 6.61 8.78
CA GLU A 56 -1.28 6.78 9.85
C GLU A 56 -2.18 5.53 9.98
N PRO A 57 -2.28 4.91 11.17
CA PRO A 57 -3.20 3.80 11.39
C PRO A 57 -4.64 4.21 11.08
N HIS A 58 -5.31 3.41 10.26
CA HIS A 58 -6.72 3.60 9.94
C HIS A 58 -7.39 2.22 10.02
N PRO A 59 -7.76 1.73 11.23
CA PRO A 59 -8.10 0.32 11.50
C PRO A 59 -9.48 -0.10 10.96
N HIS A 60 -9.82 0.34 9.76
CA HIS A 60 -11.00 -0.02 8.98
C HIS A 60 -10.60 -0.06 7.49
N PRO A 61 -10.97 -1.12 6.74
CA PRO A 61 -11.84 -2.24 7.12
C PRO A 61 -11.16 -3.35 7.95
N HIS A 62 -9.85 -3.24 8.20
CA HIS A 62 -9.06 -4.25 8.90
C HIS A 62 -8.14 -3.59 9.95
N PRO A 63 -7.84 -4.21 11.11
CA PRO A 63 -7.00 -3.60 12.14
C PRO A 63 -5.58 -3.21 11.67
N ARG A 64 -5.06 -3.88 10.66
CA ARG A 64 -3.74 -3.60 10.07
C ARG A 64 -3.76 -2.53 8.97
N HIS A 65 -4.92 -2.07 8.56
CA HIS A 65 -5.04 -1.02 7.55
C HIS A 65 -4.44 0.30 8.07
N ALA A 66 -3.81 1.04 7.15
CA ALA A 66 -3.20 2.33 7.38
C ALA A 66 -3.23 3.14 6.08
N ASN A 67 -3.03 4.44 6.20
CA ASN A 67 -2.92 5.35 5.06
C ASN A 67 -1.55 5.97 5.02
N ILE A 68 -0.93 6.00 3.83
CA ILE A 68 0.15 6.93 3.55
C ILE A 68 -0.46 8.29 3.25
N VAL A 69 -0.14 9.29 4.06
CA VAL A 69 -0.68 10.66 4.00
C VAL A 69 0.43 11.70 3.79
N ASP A 70 0.06 12.97 3.75
CA ASP A 70 0.95 14.13 3.51
C ASP A 70 1.62 14.13 2.12
N TRP A 71 0.95 13.56 1.12
CA TRP A 71 1.38 13.67 -0.27
C TRP A 71 1.40 15.14 -0.71
N PRO A 72 2.42 15.60 -1.44
CA PRO A 72 2.48 16.98 -1.91
C PRO A 72 1.38 17.27 -2.94
N GLU A 73 0.81 18.47 -2.87
CA GLU A 73 -0.16 18.95 -3.86
C GLU A 73 0.47 19.19 -5.24
N ASP A 74 1.77 19.51 -5.27
CA ASP A 74 2.53 19.64 -6.51
C ASP A 74 2.59 18.28 -7.24
N LYS A 75 1.93 18.21 -8.40
CA LYS A 75 1.78 16.98 -9.17
C LYS A 75 3.10 16.38 -9.65
N SER A 76 4.10 17.21 -9.94
CA SER A 76 5.41 16.75 -10.40
C SER A 76 6.18 16.11 -9.26
N LYS A 77 6.23 16.79 -8.11
CA LYS A 77 6.87 16.28 -6.89
C LYS A 77 6.18 15.01 -6.42
N HIS A 78 4.85 14.99 -6.42
CA HIS A 78 4.06 13.82 -6.10
C HIS A 78 4.43 12.62 -6.98
N LYS A 79 4.45 12.80 -8.30
CA LYS A 79 4.80 11.72 -9.22
C LYS A 79 6.23 11.22 -8.99
N MET A 80 7.17 12.13 -8.73
CA MET A 80 8.56 11.79 -8.44
C MET A 80 8.66 10.91 -7.18
N ILE A 81 8.01 11.31 -6.09
CA ILE A 81 7.97 10.52 -4.85
C ILE A 81 7.35 9.14 -5.10
N ALA A 82 6.23 9.07 -5.84
CA ALA A 82 5.58 7.80 -6.14
C ALA A 82 6.48 6.85 -6.94
N LEU A 83 7.26 7.36 -7.89
CA LEU A 83 8.23 6.57 -8.66
C LEU A 83 9.39 6.09 -7.78
N GLU A 84 9.88 6.95 -6.88
CA GLU A 84 10.94 6.59 -5.96
C GLU A 84 10.51 5.49 -4.99
N LEU A 85 9.33 5.62 -4.38
CA LEU A 85 8.75 4.55 -3.55
C LEU A 85 8.58 3.25 -4.35
N ALA A 86 8.10 3.32 -5.59
CA ALA A 86 7.96 2.15 -6.43
C ALA A 86 9.30 1.48 -6.76
N ALA A 87 10.39 2.26 -6.91
CA ALA A 87 11.73 1.72 -7.17
C ALA A 87 12.32 0.94 -5.98
N TYR A 88 11.89 1.27 -4.76
CA TYR A 88 12.29 0.56 -3.54
C TYR A 88 11.29 -0.52 -3.09
N ALA A 89 10.14 -0.64 -3.76
CA ALA A 89 9.14 -1.63 -3.45
C ALA A 89 9.49 -2.99 -4.07
N GLN A 90 9.19 -4.06 -3.36
CA GLN A 90 9.32 -5.43 -3.84
C GLN A 90 7.97 -5.95 -4.30
N LEU A 91 7.88 -6.39 -5.56
CA LEU A 91 6.67 -6.96 -6.13
C LEU A 91 6.60 -8.47 -5.88
N HIS A 92 5.47 -8.92 -5.34
CA HIS A 92 5.12 -10.32 -5.16
C HIS A 92 3.90 -10.63 -6.03
N LEU A 93 4.08 -11.52 -7.00
CA LEU A 93 2.99 -11.98 -7.86
C LEU A 93 2.35 -13.23 -7.25
N ILE A 94 1.03 -13.30 -7.35
CA ILE A 94 0.30 -14.52 -6.98
C ILE A 94 0.20 -15.34 -8.25
N ASP A 95 0.92 -16.46 -8.29
CA ASP A 95 0.90 -17.36 -9.42
C ASP A 95 -0.53 -17.84 -9.70
N SER A 96 -0.93 -17.66 -10.96
CA SER A 96 -2.16 -18.23 -11.47
C SER A 96 -1.89 -19.68 -11.86
N SER A 97 -1.88 -20.58 -10.87
CA SER A 97 -1.95 -22.03 -11.16
C SER A 97 -3.34 -22.40 -11.68
#